data_AF-A0A9D4G757-F1
#
_entry.id   AF-A0A9D4G757-F1
#
_cell.length_a   1.000
_cell.length_b   1.000
_cell.length_c   1.000
_cell.angle_alpha   90.00
_cell.angle_beta   90.00
_cell.angle_gamma   90.00
#
_symmetry.space_group_name_H-M   'P 1'
#
loop_
_entity.id
_entity.type
_entity.pdbx_description
1 polymer ?
#
loop_
_entity_poly.entity_id
_entity_poly.type
_entity_poly.pdbx_seq_one_letter_code
_entity_poly.pdbx_strand_id
1 'polypeptide(L)'
;MEPRSGENACGYVVVRFISDYPGMWFLHCHIDLHNTNGMGMVIDEGDSKPTSPIDFPVCRNFEFKDDLRIIKLGGIVNQQQEMLKDQSLTIYELRNQLNIQTAKLNEQE
;
A
#
# COMPACT_ATOMS: atom_id res chain seq x y z
N MET A 1 -3.49 -30.51 -2.18
CA MET A 1 -2.98 -29.41 -3.02
C MET A 1 -1.49 -29.37 -2.80
N GLU A 2 -0.69 -29.77 -3.78
CA GLU A 2 0.76 -29.58 -3.72
C GLU A 2 1.12 -28.19 -4.27
N PRO A 3 2.11 -27.50 -3.67
CA PRO A 3 2.51 -26.18 -4.13
C PRO A 3 3.36 -26.28 -5.40
N ARG A 4 3.15 -25.37 -6.36
CA ARG A 4 4.02 -25.25 -7.53
C ARG A 4 5.37 -24.67 -7.10
N SER A 5 6.43 -25.22 -7.67
CA SER A 5 7.83 -24.81 -7.47
C SER A 5 8.00 -23.30 -7.71
N GLY A 6 8.24 -22.55 -6.63
CA GLY A 6 8.44 -21.09 -6.64
C GLY A 6 7.61 -20.33 -5.60
N GLU A 7 6.63 -20.98 -4.99
CA GLU A 7 5.65 -20.30 -4.13
C GLU A 7 5.51 -21.05 -2.80
N ASN A 8 5.99 -20.41 -1.72
CA ASN A 8 5.59 -20.53 -0.32
C ASN A 8 6.67 -19.95 0.60
N ALA A 9 6.48 -18.73 1.13
CA ALA A 9 7.18 -18.31 2.35
C ALA A 9 6.49 -18.99 3.55
N CYS A 10 6.68 -20.30 3.72
CA CYS A 10 6.23 -21.02 4.90
C CYS A 10 7.19 -20.73 6.06
N GLY A 11 6.90 -19.67 6.82
CA GLY A 11 7.64 -19.29 8.02
C GLY A 11 6.71 -18.66 9.06
N TYR A 12 7.24 -18.38 10.24
CA TYR A 12 6.53 -17.65 11.29
C TYR A 12 7.42 -16.56 11.88
N VAL A 13 6.80 -15.54 12.44
CA VAL A 13 7.47 -14.47 13.19
C VAL A 13 6.83 -14.40 14.57
N VAL A 14 7.64 -14.26 15.61
CA VAL A 14 7.19 -14.05 16.98
C VAL A 14 7.49 -12.60 17.35
N VAL A 15 6.45 -11.84 17.65
CA VAL A 15 6.55 -10.44 18.09
C VAL A 15 6.18 -10.35 19.57
N ARG A 16 6.94 -9.55 20.33
CA ARG A 16 6.63 -9.21 21.72
C ARG A 16 6.70 -7.69 21.88
N PHE A 17 5.66 -7.12 22.47
CA PHE A 17 5.59 -5.71 22.83
C PHE A 17 5.02 -5.56 24.25
N ILE A 18 5.24 -4.40 24.86
CA ILE A 18 4.63 -4.03 26.14
C ILE A 18 3.34 -3.28 25.82
N SER A 19 2.27 -3.64 26.53
CA SER A 19 0.95 -3.05 26.39
C SER A 19 0.74 -2.05 27.53
N ASP A 20 1.33 -0.87 27.40
CA ASP A 20 1.29 0.23 28.36
C ASP A 20 0.59 1.51 27.86
N TYR A 21 -0.04 1.47 26.67
CA TYR A 21 -0.67 2.64 26.04
C TYR A 21 -2.10 2.34 25.56
N PRO A 22 -3.13 2.57 26.40
CA PRO A 22 -4.52 2.28 26.04
C PRO A 22 -4.95 2.95 24.73
N GLY A 23 -5.45 2.15 23.78
CA GLY A 23 -5.61 2.60 22.41
C GLY A 23 -6.14 1.52 21.47
N MET A 24 -6.44 1.93 20.24
CA MET A 24 -6.72 1.02 19.13
C MET A 24 -5.50 1.04 18.20
N TRP A 25 -4.80 -0.09 18.10
CA TRP A 25 -3.55 -0.18 17.35
C TRP A 25 -3.72 -1.00 16.09
N PHE A 26 -3.32 -0.46 14.94
CA PHE A 26 -3.46 -1.14 13.66
C PHE A 26 -2.19 -1.92 13.32
N LEU A 27 -2.28 -3.25 13.38
CA LEU A 27 -1.22 -4.15 12.93
C LEU A 27 -1.59 -4.69 11.56
N HIS A 28 -0.81 -4.36 10.53
CA HIS A 28 -1.14 -4.70 9.15
C HIS A 28 0.09 -5.01 8.31
N CYS A 29 -0.13 -5.58 7.12
CA CYS A 29 0.91 -5.66 6.12
C CYS A 29 1.22 -4.27 5.57
N HIS A 30 2.49 -3.88 5.53
CA HIS A 30 2.90 -2.57 5.01
C HIS A 30 2.94 -2.49 3.47
N ILE A 31 2.54 -3.57 2.77
CA ILE A 31 2.33 -3.58 1.32
C ILE A 31 0.90 -3.07 1.05
N ASP A 32 0.77 -1.94 0.35
CA ASP A 32 -0.51 -1.25 0.13
C ASP A 32 -1.60 -2.16 -0.43
N LEU A 33 -1.26 -3.01 -1.40
CA LEU A 33 -2.23 -3.95 -1.99
C LEU A 33 -2.72 -4.99 -0.97
N HIS A 34 -1.87 -5.48 -0.08
CA HIS A 34 -2.28 -6.43 0.95
C HIS A 34 -3.10 -5.73 2.05
N ASN A 35 -2.71 -4.51 2.43
CA ASN A 35 -3.43 -3.70 3.40
C ASN A 35 -4.85 -3.35 2.92
N THR A 36 -4.97 -2.82 1.70
CA THR A 36 -6.25 -2.44 1.11
C THR A 36 -7.16 -3.64 0.84
N ASN A 37 -6.57 -4.83 0.62
CA ASN A 37 -7.29 -6.10 0.54
C ASN A 37 -7.63 -6.72 1.91
N GLY A 38 -7.34 -6.02 3.02
CA GLY A 38 -7.77 -6.41 4.36
C GLY A 38 -6.78 -7.26 5.17
N MET A 39 -5.51 -7.34 4.77
CA MET A 39 -4.47 -8.02 5.56
C MET A 39 -4.01 -7.15 6.75
N GLY A 40 -4.88 -7.04 7.75
CA GLY A 40 -4.60 -6.33 8.98
C GLY A 40 -5.52 -6.75 10.12
N MET A 41 -5.17 -6.32 11.32
CA MET A 41 -5.92 -6.52 12.55
C MET A 41 -5.83 -5.27 13.42
N VAL A 42 -6.84 -5.08 14.26
CA VAL A 42 -6.85 -4.03 15.28
C VAL A 42 -6.67 -4.68 16.64
N ILE A 43 -5.69 -4.19 17.40
CA ILE A 43 -5.45 -4.57 18.78
C ILE A 43 -6.15 -3.52 19.65
N ASP A 44 -7.16 -3.96 20.40
CA ASP A 44 -7.88 -3.15 21.37
C ASP A 44 -7.21 -3.27 22.73
N GLU A 45 -6.54 -2.20 23.15
CA GLU A 45 -5.75 -2.16 24.37
C GLU A 45 -6.42 -1.32 25.46
N GLY A 46 -6.63 -1.94 26.64
CA GLY A 46 -7.15 -1.29 27.84
C GLY A 46 -8.65 -0.96 27.78
N ASP A 47 -9.29 -0.85 28.94
CA ASP A 47 -10.74 -0.57 28.99
C ASP A 47 -11.06 0.92 28.77
N SER A 48 -10.15 1.81 29.16
CA SER A 48 -10.31 3.26 29.01
C SER A 48 -9.47 3.80 27.86
N LYS A 49 -10.10 4.47 26.91
CA LYS A 49 -9.40 5.15 25.81
C LYS A 49 -9.22 6.64 26.13
N PRO A 50 -8.13 7.29 25.65
CA PRO A 50 -8.03 8.73 25.73
C PRO A 50 -9.20 9.39 24.99
N THR A 51 -9.62 10.55 25.48
CA THR A 51 -10.63 11.34 24.78
C THR A 51 -10.11 11.75 23.41
N SER A 52 -10.97 11.67 22.41
CA SER A 52 -10.67 12.18 21.07
C SER A 52 -10.20 13.65 21.15
N PRO A 53 -9.19 14.07 20.36
CA PRO A 53 -8.78 15.45 20.28
C PRO A 53 -9.96 16.39 19.92
N ILE A 54 -9.85 17.66 20.32
CA ILE A 54 -10.79 18.71 19.92
C ILE A 54 -10.81 18.80 18.38
N ASP A 55 -12.00 18.95 17.80
CA ASP A 55 -12.24 18.99 16.35
C ASP A 55 -11.86 17.73 15.56
N PHE A 56 -11.72 16.58 16.22
CA PHE A 56 -11.54 15.31 15.51
C PHE A 56 -12.81 14.93 14.74
N PRO A 57 -12.71 14.50 13.46
CA PRO A 57 -13.86 14.17 12.65
C PRO A 57 -14.61 12.97 13.23
N VAL A 58 -15.92 13.10 13.38
CA VAL A 58 -16.79 12.00 13.79
C VAL A 58 -17.29 11.23 12.58
N CYS A 59 -17.49 9.91 12.74
CA CYS A 59 -18.10 9.09 11.70
C CYS A 59 -19.38 9.74 11.16
N ARG A 60 -19.51 9.79 9.82
CA ARG A 60 -20.60 10.46 9.09
C ARG A 60 -20.53 11.99 9.03
N ASN A 61 -19.48 12.60 9.57
CA ASN A 61 -19.14 14.02 9.40
C ASN A 61 -17.72 14.16 8.83
N PHE A 62 -17.40 13.38 7.79
CA PHE A 62 -16.16 13.58 7.05
C PHE A 62 -16.37 14.71 6.05
N GLU A 63 -16.51 15.93 6.56
CA GLU A 63 -16.32 17.10 5.72
C GLU A 63 -14.82 17.23 5.46
N PHE A 64 -14.43 16.95 4.22
CA PHE A 64 -13.15 17.43 3.73
C PHE A 64 -13.24 18.95 3.78
N LYS A 65 -12.75 19.56 4.86
CA LYS A 65 -12.44 20.99 4.83
C LYS A 65 -11.47 21.13 3.66
N ASP A 66 -11.94 21.79 2.60
CA ASP A 66 -11.15 22.14 1.43
C ASP A 66 -10.08 23.16 1.83
N ASP A 67 -9.21 22.82 2.79
CA ASP A 67 -7.91 23.42 2.94
C ASP A 67 -7.04 22.90 1.78
N LEU A 68 -7.40 23.38 0.59
CA LEU A 68 -6.70 23.32 -0.68
C LEU A 68 -5.24 23.80 -0.59
N ARG A 69 -4.74 24.16 0.59
CA ARG A 69 -3.31 24.34 0.87
C ARG A 69 -2.53 23.02 0.87
N ILE A 70 -3.11 21.90 1.29
CA ILE A 70 -2.43 20.59 1.24
C ILE A 70 -2.49 19.97 -0.16
N ILE A 71 -3.57 20.19 -0.92
CA ILE A 71 -3.66 19.74 -2.32
C ILE A 71 -2.75 20.60 -3.23
N LYS A 72 -2.48 21.88 -2.88
CA LYS A 72 -1.53 22.73 -3.62
C LYS A 72 -0.05 22.45 -3.31
N LEU A 73 0.28 21.92 -2.14
CA LEU A 73 1.64 21.50 -1.81
C LEU A 73 1.79 20.03 -2.20
N GLY A 74 2.07 19.78 -3.49
CA GLY A 74 2.05 18.45 -4.12
C GLY A 74 2.89 17.39 -3.42
N GLY A 75 2.34 16.77 -2.36
CA GLY A 75 3.01 15.75 -1.55
C GLY A 75 2.25 14.43 -1.42
N ILE A 76 0.92 14.40 -1.59
CA ILE A 76 0.11 13.17 -1.38
C ILE A 76 -0.32 12.52 -2.71
N VAL A 77 -0.26 13.22 -3.84
CA VAL A 77 -0.62 12.66 -5.17
C VAL A 77 0.59 12.01 -5.87
N ASN A 78 1.78 12.02 -5.26
CA ASN A 78 2.99 11.64 -5.99
C ASN A 78 3.36 10.16 -5.89
N GLN A 79 3.13 9.43 -4.79
CA GLN A 79 3.67 8.07 -4.70
C GLN A 79 2.97 7.07 -5.65
N GLN A 80 1.63 7.13 -5.74
CA GLN A 80 0.88 6.27 -6.66
C GLN A 80 1.13 6.64 -8.13
N GLN A 81 1.26 7.95 -8.44
CA GLN A 81 1.58 8.40 -9.79
C GLN A 81 3.02 8.06 -10.18
N GLU A 82 4.00 8.16 -9.28
CA GLU A 82 5.37 7.74 -9.56
C GLU A 82 5.47 6.22 -9.78
N MET A 83 4.74 5.39 -9.00
CA MET A 83 4.65 3.94 -9.29
C MET A 83 4.00 3.63 -10.64
N LEU A 84 2.92 4.33 -10.99
CA LEU A 84 2.28 4.17 -12.30
C LEU A 84 3.17 4.65 -13.45
N LYS A 85 3.97 5.70 -13.23
CA LYS A 85 4.97 6.17 -14.20
C LYS A 85 6.07 5.14 -14.40
N ASP A 86 6.60 4.54 -13.32
CA ASP A 86 7.63 3.50 -13.40
C ASP A 86 7.12 2.25 -14.15
N GLN A 87 5.90 1.80 -13.83
CA GLN A 87 5.25 0.71 -14.57
C GLN A 87 5.04 1.04 -16.06
N SER A 88 4.72 2.29 -16.40
CA SER A 88 4.57 2.71 -17.79
C SER A 88 5.90 2.71 -18.56
N LEU A 89 7.02 3.05 -17.88
CA LEU A 89 8.37 2.97 -18.45
C LEU A 89 8.76 1.51 -18.71
N THR A 90 8.53 0.61 -17.76
CA THR A 90 8.81 -0.82 -17.93
C THR A 90 8.00 -1.42 -19.09
N ILE A 91 6.72 -1.09 -19.21
CA ILE A 91 5.86 -1.57 -20.31
C ILE A 91 6.37 -1.06 -21.68
N TYR A 92 6.81 0.20 -21.74
CA TYR A 92 7.35 0.78 -22.97
C TYR A 92 8.68 0.13 -23.37
N GLU A 93 9.57 -0.12 -22.41
CA GLU A 93 10.84 -0.83 -22.63
C GLU A 93 10.61 -2.25 -23.14
N LEU A 94 9.68 -3.00 -22.52
CA LEU A 94 9.31 -4.35 -22.96
C LEU A 94 8.73 -4.35 -24.38
N ARG A 95 7.86 -3.37 -24.71
CA ARG A 95 7.33 -3.21 -26.07
C ARG A 95 8.43 -2.91 -27.08
N ASN A 96 9.40 -2.06 -26.74
CA ASN A 96 10.53 -1.78 -27.61
C ASN A 96 11.42 -3.00 -27.82
N GLN A 97 11.70 -3.79 -26.77
CA GLN A 97 12.46 -5.03 -26.91
C GLN A 97 11.73 -6.04 -27.80
N LEU A 98 10.42 -6.19 -27.63
CA LEU A 98 9.60 -7.07 -28.46
C LEU A 98 9.60 -6.61 -29.93
N ASN A 99 9.47 -5.30 -30.17
CA ASN A 99 9.52 -4.73 -31.53
C ASN A 99 10.88 -4.96 -32.19
N ILE A 100 11.99 -4.77 -31.45
CA ILE A 100 13.34 -5.02 -31.94
C ILE A 100 13.56 -6.50 -32.23
N GLN A 101 13.08 -7.39 -31.36
CA GLN A 101 13.15 -8.84 -31.59
C GLN A 101 12.35 -9.25 -32.83
N THR A 102 11.15 -8.69 -32.98
CA THR A 102 10.29 -8.94 -34.17
C THR A 102 10.96 -8.43 -35.44
N ALA A 103 11.59 -7.24 -35.42
CA ALA A 103 12.33 -6.72 -36.56
C ALA A 103 13.54 -7.60 -36.92
N LYS A 104 14.30 -8.07 -35.93
CA LYS A 104 15.43 -8.99 -36.16
C LYS A 104 15.00 -10.35 -36.70
N LEU A 105 13.84 -10.85 -36.29
CA LEU A 105 13.28 -12.10 -36.81
C LEU A 105 12.86 -11.94 -38.29
N ASN A 106 12.27 -10.80 -38.65
CA ASN A 106 11.90 -10.51 -40.03
C ASN A 106 13.09 -10.22 -40.96
N GLU A 107 14.26 -9.88 -40.41
CA GLU A 107 15.52 -9.74 -41.18
C GLU A 107 16.23 -11.09 -41.41
N GLN A 108 15.78 -12.17 -40.76
CA GLN A 108 16.34 -13.53 -40.90
C GLN A 108 15.50 -14.46 -41.80
N GLU A 109 14.37 -13.98 -42.35
CA GLU A 109 13.66 -14.59 -43.49
C GLU A 109 14.09 -13.95 -44.82
#